data_AF-A0A6A0ALK0-F1
#
_entry.id   AF-A0A6A0ALK0-F1
#
_cell.length_a   1.000
_cell.length_b   1.000
_cell.length_c   1.000
_cell.angle_alpha   90.00
_cell.angle_beta   90.00
_cell.angle_gamma   90.00
#
_symmetry.space_group_name_H-M   'P 1'
#
loop_
_entity.id
_entity.type
_entity.pdbx_description
1 polymer ?
#
loop_
_entity_poly.entity_id
_entity_poly.type
_entity_poly.pdbx_seq_one_letter_code
_entity_poly.pdbx_strand_id
1 'polypeptide(L)' 'VEHEASTSKIGEDQLFYFQQRGVPPEKAVAAIISGFCREVFNELPMEFSAEVNELMSLKLEGTVG' A
#
# COMPACT_ATOMS: atom_id res chain seq x y z
N VAL A 1 -6.98 -13.57 25.12
CA VAL A 1 -5.91 -13.02 24.27
C VAL A 1 -6.08 -13.66 22.91
N GLU A 2 -6.84 -13.02 22.04
CA GLU A 2 -6.99 -13.48 20.65
C GLU A 2 -5.86 -12.87 19.82
N HIS A 3 -5.24 -13.70 18.99
CA HIS A 3 -4.28 -13.26 17.98
C HIS A 3 -4.80 -13.71 16.63
N GLU A 4 -4.87 -12.79 15.68
CA GLU A 4 -5.17 -13.07 14.29
C GLU A 4 -3.98 -12.66 13.42
N ALA A 5 -3.63 -13.49 12.45
CA ALA A 5 -2.58 -13.22 11.49
C ALA A 5 -3.10 -13.57 10.09
N SER A 6 -3.01 -12.63 9.16
CA SER A 6 -3.37 -12.82 7.76
C SER A 6 -2.18 -12.55 6.85
N THR A 7 -2.11 -13.28 5.74
CA THR A 7 -1.15 -13.00 4.66
C THR A 7 -1.94 -12.60 3.43
N SER A 8 -1.51 -11.53 2.77
CA SER A 8 -2.16 -11.02 1.57
C SER A 8 -1.11 -10.78 0.50
N LYS A 9 -1.44 -11.17 -0.74
CA LYS A 9 -0.62 -10.91 -1.93
C LYS A 9 -1.39 -9.95 -2.83
N ILE A 10 -0.66 -9.07 -3.52
CA ILE A 10 -1.26 -8.24 -4.56
C ILE A 10 -1.60 -9.16 -5.73
N GLY A 11 -2.88 -9.25 -6.08
CA GLY A 11 -3.34 -10.08 -7.18
C GLY A 11 -3.02 -9.44 -8.53
N GLU A 12 -2.61 -10.26 -9.52
CA GLU A 12 -2.40 -9.80 -10.90
C GLU A 12 -3.68 -9.17 -11.48
N ASP A 13 -4.85 -9.70 -11.14
CA ASP A 13 -6.15 -9.15 -11.56
C ASP A 13 -6.38 -7.74 -11.03
N GLN A 14 -5.92 -7.43 -9.81
CA GLN A 14 -6.04 -6.08 -9.23
C GLN A 14 -5.12 -5.11 -9.98
N LEU A 15 -3.90 -5.52 -10.28
CA LEU A 15 -2.96 -4.71 -11.07
C LEU A 15 -3.48 -4.49 -12.50
N PHE A 16 -4.01 -5.53 -13.13
CA PHE A 16 -4.59 -5.46 -14.45
C PHE A 16 -5.79 -4.51 -14.49
N TYR A 17 -6.64 -4.54 -13.47
CA TYR A 17 -7.78 -3.63 -13.34
C TYR A 17 -7.34 -2.14 -13.26
N PHE A 18 -6.26 -1.85 -12.54
CA PHE A 18 -5.68 -0.51 -12.52
C PHE A 18 -5.09 -0.12 -13.89
N GLN A 19 -4.36 -1.03 -14.54
CA GLN A 19 -3.77 -0.80 -15.86
C GLN A 19 -4.83 -0.54 -16.94
N GLN A 20 -5.96 -1.26 -16.92
CA GLN A 20 -7.10 -1.02 -17.82
C GLN A 20 -7.67 0.40 -17.71
N ARG A 21 -7.46 1.07 -16.57
CA ARG A 21 -7.86 2.46 -16.33
C ARG A 21 -6.74 3.46 -16.59
N GLY A 22 -5.63 3.03 -17.18
CA GLY A 22 -4.47 3.85 -17.44
C GLY A 22 -3.66 4.21 -16.19
N VAL A 23 -3.83 3.48 -15.08
CA VAL A 23 -3.03 3.68 -13.88
C VAL A 23 -1.75 2.84 -14.02
N PRO A 24 -0.55 3.44 -13.90
CA PRO A 24 0.70 2.71 -14.00
C PRO A 24 0.85 1.72 -12.82
N PRO A 25 1.54 0.58 -13.02
CA PRO A 25 1.67 -0.47 -12.02
C PRO A 25 2.25 0.02 -10.69
N GLU A 26 3.23 0.91 -10.71
CA GLU A 26 3.81 1.52 -9.50
C GLU A 26 2.76 2.28 -8.67
N LYS A 27 1.91 3.09 -9.32
CA LYS A 27 0.80 3.79 -8.65
C LYS A 27 -0.27 2.82 -8.15
N ALA A 28 -0.54 1.75 -8.90
CA ALA A 28 -1.49 0.72 -8.49
C ALA A 28 -1.03 0.02 -7.21
N VAL A 29 0.24 -0.40 -7.16
CA VAL A 29 0.87 -0.99 -5.97
C VAL A 29 0.82 -0.03 -4.79
N ALA A 30 1.23 1.22 -4.99
CA ALA A 30 1.20 2.24 -3.94
C ALA A 30 -0.22 2.45 -3.38
N ALA A 31 -1.25 2.48 -4.24
CA ALA A 31 -2.64 2.62 -3.82
C ALA A 31 -3.14 1.42 -3.01
N ILE A 32 -2.80 0.20 -3.44
CA ILE A 32 -3.19 -1.04 -2.74
C ILE A 32 -2.55 -1.11 -1.35
N ILE A 33 -1.25 -0.82 -1.26
CA ILE A 33 -0.51 -0.86 0.01
C ILE A 33 -0.96 0.25 0.95
N SER A 34 -1.20 1.45 0.43
CA SER A 34 -1.78 2.55 1.23
C SER A 34 -3.15 2.19 1.78
N GLY A 35 -3.98 1.48 1.01
CA GLY A 35 -5.26 0.95 1.47
C GLY A 35 -5.12 -0.09 2.58
N PHE A 36 -4.15 -1.02 2.44
CA PHE A 36 -3.84 -2.04 3.44
C PHE A 36 -3.37 -1.43 4.77
N CYS A 37 -2.51 -0.41 4.71
CA CYS A 37 -1.99 0.26 5.91
C CYS A 37 -2.90 1.35 6.48
N ARG A 38 -4.08 1.60 5.88
CA ARG A 38 -4.97 2.72 6.25
C ARG A 38 -5.37 2.70 7.73
N GLU A 39 -5.69 1.53 8.28
CA GLU A 39 -6.07 1.42 9.70
C GLU A 39 -4.89 1.74 10.62
N VAL A 40 -3.69 1.25 10.28
CA VAL A 40 -2.45 1.57 10.99
C VAL A 40 -2.16 3.07 10.94
N PHE A 41 -2.38 3.72 9.79
CA PHE A 41 -2.15 5.15 9.63
C PHE A 41 -3.16 6.00 10.40
N ASN A 42 -4.40 5.53 10.57
CA ASN A 42 -5.41 6.22 11.38
C ASN A 42 -5.11 6.18 12.89
N GLU A 43 -4.38 5.17 13.35
CA GLU A 43 -3.92 5.06 14.74
C GLU A 43 -2.60 5.79 14.99
N LEU A 44 -1.89 6.20 13.93
CA LEU A 44 -0.62 6.90 14.02
C LEU A 44 -0.83 8.37 14.43
N PRO A 45 -0.01 8.91 15.35
CA PRO A 45 -0.07 10.32 15.72
C PRO A 45 0.06 11.23 14.50
N MET A 46 -0.73 12.31 14.48
CA MET A 46 -0.76 13.28 13.37
C MET A 46 0.61 13.87 13.02
N GLU A 47 1.55 13.89 13.97
CA GLU A 47 2.92 14.35 13.74
C GLU A 47 3.66 13.54 12.67
N PHE A 48 3.30 12.26 12.49
CA PHE A 48 3.98 11.36 11.55
C PHE A 48 3.16 11.10 10.27
N SER A 49 1.88 11.44 10.26
CA SER A 49 0.98 11.14 9.13
C SER A 49 1.42 11.81 7.82
N ALA A 50 2.10 12.97 7.90
CA ALA A 50 2.58 13.69 6.73
C ALA A 50 3.75 12.97 6.01
N GLU A 51 4.59 12.25 6.75
CA GLU A 51 5.84 11.66 6.25
C GLU A 51 5.70 10.18 5.88
N VAL A 52 4.67 9.51 6.43
CA VAL A 52 4.40 8.07 6.22
C VAL A 52 4.19 7.72 4.75
N ASN A 53 3.45 8.55 4.00
CA ASN A 53 3.19 8.30 2.57
C ASN A 53 4.48 8.35 1.75
N GLU A 54 5.38 9.29 2.07
CA GLU A 54 6.65 9.49 1.37
C GLU A 54 7.64 8.37 1.70
N LEU A 55 7.74 7.98 2.98
CA LEU A 55 8.58 6.88 3.43
C LEU A 55 8.15 5.53 2.83
N MET A 56 6.83 5.28 2.73
CA MET A 56 6.30 4.09 2.09
C MET A 56 6.59 4.07 0.59
N SER A 57 6.36 5.20 -0.11
CA SER A 57 6.66 5.30 -1.54
C SER A 57 8.14 5.01 -1.83
N LEU A 58 9.05 5.55 -1.02
CA LEU A 58 10.49 5.33 -1.17
C LEU A 58 10.89 3.86 -0.99
N LYS A 59 10.30 3.14 -0.04
CA LYS A 59 10.57 1.70 0.14
C LYS A 59 10.06 0.84 -1.01
N LEU A 60 8.98 1.27 -1.66
CA LEU A 60 8.35 0.51 -2.73
C LEU A 60 9.09 0.62 -4.06
N GLU A 61 9.77 1.75 -4.30
CA GLU A 61 10.54 2.05 -5.52
C GLU A 61 11.71 1.08 -5.78
N GLY A 62 12.11 0.26 -4.78
CA GLY A 62 13.17 -0.74 -4.90
C GLY A 62 12.75 -2.20 -4.69
N THR A 63 11.48 -2.48 -4.42
CA THR A 63 10.99 -3.84 -4.10
C THR A 63 10.09 -4.46 -5.17
N VAL A 64 9.72 -3.69 -6.20
CA VAL A 64 9.00 -4.19 -7.36
C VAL A 64 10.04 -4.59 -8.41
N GLY A 65 10.52 -5.83 -8.33
CA GLY A 65 11.52 -6.42 -9.22
C GLY A 65 11.58 -7.92 -9.08
#